data_AF-A0A5Q6PBR8-F1
#
_entry.id   AF-A0A5Q6PBR8-F1
#
_cell.length_a   1.000
_cell.length_b   1.000
_cell.length_c   1.000
_cell.angle_alpha   90.00
_cell.angle_beta   90.00
_cell.angle_gamma   90.00
#
_symmetry.space_group_name_H-M   'P 1'
#
loop_
_entity.id
_entity.type
_entity.pdbx_description
1 polymer ?
#
loop_
_entity_poly.entity_id
_entity_poly.type
_entity_poly.pdbx_seq_one_letter_code
_entity_poly.pdbx_strand_id
1 'polypeptide(L)'
;MEEYFLYTSLVFLAWGFVTFICARYWIVDIKRPSRSKVACGLVICVLTALTATQMSFYKAKMQVELSQEQYKMMLLWLTDKPDNDEEKERNEYLMKVSELNYNQAQFEIDTYASSLTNVLINIVTILGSCIGGALLSLAVVERFDYRYVQLSKKDAYDKAFKRDS
;
A
#
# COMPACT_ATOMS: atom_id res chain seq x y z
N MET A 1 14.36 -3.87 13.84
CA MET A 1 13.92 -2.52 13.39
C MET A 1 14.53 -2.12 12.05
N GLU A 2 15.86 -2.16 11.89
CA GLU A 2 16.53 -1.75 10.63
C GLU A 2 16.08 -2.56 9.41
N GLU A 3 15.94 -3.89 9.55
CA GLU A 3 15.45 -4.73 8.45
C GLU A 3 14.04 -4.32 7.99
N TYR A 4 13.14 -3.98 8.93
CA TYR A 4 11.80 -3.51 8.61
C TYR A 4 11.80 -2.22 7.78
N PHE A 5 12.61 -1.24 8.19
CA PHE A 5 12.76 0.01 7.44
C PHE A 5 13.38 -0.24 6.06
N LEU A 6 14.35 -1.15 5.98
CA LEU A 6 14.99 -1.55 4.74
C LEU A 6 13.98 -2.22 3.79
N TYR A 7 13.20 -3.20 4.26
CA TYR A 7 12.17 -3.84 3.43
C TYR A 7 11.09 -2.86 2.98
N THR A 8 10.58 -2.02 3.88
CA THR A 8 9.50 -1.06 3.56
C THR A 8 9.97 -0.03 2.54
N SER A 9 11.20 0.48 2.68
CA SER A 9 11.79 1.42 1.72
C SER A 9 12.09 0.76 0.36
N LEU A 10 12.55 -0.49 0.35
CA LEU A 10 12.85 -1.22 -0.88
C LEU A 10 11.56 -1.53 -1.66
N VAL A 11 10.48 -1.91 -0.97
CA VAL A 11 9.15 -2.07 -1.58
C VAL A 11 8.64 -0.74 -2.16
N PHE A 12 8.83 0.37 -1.45
CA PHE A 12 8.46 1.69 -1.95
C PHE A 12 9.22 2.08 -3.22
N LEU A 13 10.55 1.88 -3.23
CA LEU A 13 11.40 2.16 -4.38
C LEU A 13 11.07 1.25 -5.57
N ALA A 14 10.84 -0.04 -5.32
CA ALA A 14 10.43 -0.99 -6.35
C ALA A 14 9.10 -0.59 -6.98
N TRP A 15 8.11 -0.22 -6.15
CA TRP A 15 6.83 0.31 -6.64
C TRP A 15 7.03 1.58 -7.49
N GLY A 16 7.82 2.53 -7.03
CA GLY A 16 8.11 3.77 -7.76
C GLY A 16 8.78 3.51 -9.11
N PHE A 17 9.73 2.58 -9.16
CA PHE A 17 10.42 2.22 -10.40
C PHE A 17 9.49 1.52 -11.40
N VAL A 18 8.70 0.55 -10.94
CA VAL A 18 7.76 -0.19 -11.81
C VAL A 18 6.65 0.74 -12.31
N THR A 19 6.07 1.58 -11.44
CA THR A 19 5.05 2.56 -11.85
C THR A 19 5.60 3.57 -12.85
N PHE A 20 6.84 4.04 -12.67
CA PHE A 20 7.51 4.91 -13.64
C PHE A 20 7.69 4.22 -15.00
N ILE A 21 8.15 2.97 -15.02
CA ILE A 21 8.32 2.20 -16.26
C ILE A 21 6.97 2.00 -16.95
N CYS A 22 5.95 1.55 -16.21
CA CYS A 22 4.61 1.35 -16.75
C CYS A 22 4.04 2.66 -17.31
N ALA A 23 4.12 3.77 -16.57
CA ALA A 23 3.61 5.05 -17.05
C ALA A 23 4.38 5.58 -18.27
N ARG A 24 5.71 5.41 -18.31
CA ARG A 24 6.55 6.02 -19.36
C ARG A 24 6.67 5.18 -20.63
N TYR A 25 6.80 3.86 -20.51
CA TYR A 25 7.17 2.97 -21.61
C TYR A 25 6.01 2.09 -22.10
N TRP A 26 4.96 1.86 -21.30
CA TRP A 26 3.83 1.02 -21.73
C TRP A 26 2.95 1.70 -22.81
N ILE A 27 3.09 3.02 -22.98
CA ILE A 27 2.39 3.81 -24.02
C ILE A 27 2.93 3.53 -25.43
N VAL A 28 4.05 2.82 -25.58
CA VAL A 28 4.76 2.65 -26.86
C VAL A 28 4.09 1.64 -27.83
N ASP A 29 3.01 0.95 -27.43
CA ASP A 29 2.29 0.06 -28.36
C ASP A 29 1.38 0.84 -29.33
N ILE A 30 2.00 1.34 -30.40
CA ILE A 30 1.47 2.27 -31.42
C ILE A 30 0.20 1.75 -32.13
N LYS A 31 -0.09 0.45 -32.11
CA LYS A 31 -1.23 -0.12 -32.86
C LYS A 31 -2.57 -0.07 -32.12
N ARG A 32 -2.61 -0.01 -30.78
CA ARG A 32 -3.85 0.04 -29.97
C ARG A 32 -3.67 0.86 -28.68
N PRO A 33 -3.49 2.19 -28.79
CA PRO A 33 -3.13 3.04 -27.65
C PRO A 33 -4.15 3.00 -26.50
N SER A 34 -5.46 2.93 -26.79
CA SER A 34 -6.51 2.92 -25.76
C SER A 34 -6.53 1.63 -24.92
N ARG A 35 -6.37 0.45 -25.54
CA ARG A 35 -6.34 -0.83 -24.81
C ARG A 35 -5.07 -0.97 -23.96
N SER A 36 -3.94 -0.48 -24.48
CA SER A 36 -2.67 -0.48 -23.75
C SER A 36 -2.72 0.41 -22.51
N LYS A 37 -3.33 1.60 -22.61
CA LYS A 37 -3.53 2.52 -21.48
C LYS A 37 -4.44 1.95 -20.39
N VAL A 38 -5.52 1.26 -20.76
CA VAL A 38 -6.39 0.58 -19.78
C VAL A 38 -5.63 -0.51 -19.04
N ALA A 39 -4.90 -1.36 -19.77
CA ALA A 39 -4.10 -2.42 -19.16
C ALA A 39 -3.04 -1.85 -18.21
N CYS A 40 -2.32 -0.80 -18.62
CA CYS A 40 -1.33 -0.13 -17.79
C CYS A 40 -1.94 0.49 -16.52
N GLY A 41 -3.05 1.23 -16.67
CA GLY A 41 -3.76 1.83 -15.53
C GLY A 41 -4.24 0.80 -14.53
N LEU A 42 -4.80 -0.33 -15.00
CA LEU A 42 -5.19 -1.45 -14.13
C LEU A 42 -4.00 -2.07 -13.41
N VAL A 43 -2.90 -2.33 -14.13
CA VAL A 43 -1.68 -2.91 -13.53
C VAL A 43 -1.11 -2.00 -12.45
N ILE A 44 -1.05 -0.68 -12.69
CA ILE A 44 -0.59 0.30 -11.70
C ILE A 44 -1.48 0.29 -10.46
N CYS A 45 -2.81 0.26 -10.62
CA CYS A 45 -3.74 0.18 -9.50
C CYS A 45 -3.56 -1.11 -8.68
N VAL A 46 -3.41 -2.27 -9.35
CA VAL A 46 -3.20 -3.56 -8.67
C VAL A 46 -1.87 -3.60 -7.93
N LEU A 47 -0.78 -3.14 -8.56
CA LEU A 47 0.53 -3.05 -7.92
C LEU A 47 0.52 -2.12 -6.70
N THR A 48 -0.22 -1.01 -6.79
CA THR A 48 -0.40 -0.06 -5.68
C THR A 48 -1.15 -0.72 -4.51
N ALA A 49 -2.20 -1.50 -4.79
CA ALA A 49 -2.92 -2.22 -3.74
C ALA A 49 -2.05 -3.32 -3.08
N LEU A 50 -1.27 -4.06 -3.88
CA LEU A 50 -0.37 -5.10 -3.38
C LEU A 50 0.77 -4.53 -2.52
N THR A 51 1.34 -3.41 -2.93
CA THR A 51 2.43 -2.76 -2.19
C THR A 51 1.94 -2.15 -0.88
N ALA A 52 0.76 -1.51 -0.88
CA ALA A 52 0.12 -1.02 0.33
C ALA A 52 -0.19 -2.16 1.33
N THR A 53 -0.74 -3.28 0.83
CA THR A 53 -1.03 -4.45 1.67
C THR A 53 0.24 -5.10 2.22
N GLN A 54 1.29 -5.25 1.41
CA GLN A 54 2.58 -5.75 1.91
C GLN A 54 3.16 -4.87 3.02
N MET A 55 3.21 -3.55 2.81
CA MET A 55 3.71 -2.61 3.84
C MET A 55 2.88 -2.70 5.13
N SER A 56 1.55 -2.84 5.03
CA SER A 56 0.68 -3.03 6.20
C SER A 56 0.93 -4.36 6.93
N PHE A 57 1.23 -5.43 6.20
CA PHE A 57 1.53 -6.73 6.77
C PHE A 57 2.87 -6.74 7.49
N TYR A 58 3.90 -6.13 6.91
CA TYR A 58 5.21 -5.98 7.57
C TYR A 58 5.09 -5.15 8.85
N LYS A 59 4.24 -4.12 8.86
CA LYS A 59 3.97 -3.33 10.07
C LYS A 59 3.39 -4.21 11.18
N ALA A 60 2.34 -4.98 10.88
CA ALA A 60 1.72 -5.88 11.85
C ALA A 60 2.72 -6.94 12.36
N LYS A 61 3.53 -7.50 11.46
CA LYS A 61 4.57 -8.48 11.83
C LYS A 61 5.60 -7.88 12.80
N MET A 62 6.12 -6.69 12.51
CA MET A 62 7.07 -6.00 13.39
C MET A 62 6.47 -5.71 14.77
N GLN A 63 5.20 -5.30 14.83
CA GLN A 63 4.50 -5.05 16.09
C GLN A 63 4.38 -6.32 16.95
N VAL A 64 4.15 -7.47 16.32
CA VAL A 64 4.09 -8.77 17.00
C VAL A 64 5.47 -9.25 17.46
N GLU A 65 6.51 -9.10 16.65
CA GLU A 65 7.88 -9.50 17.04
C GLU A 65 8.37 -8.68 18.24
N LEU A 66 8.18 -7.36 18.21
CA LEU A 66 8.56 -6.49 19.32
C LEU A 66 7.75 -6.78 20.60
N SER A 67 6.45 -7.06 20.48
CA SER A 67 5.64 -7.40 21.65
C SER A 67 6.07 -8.71 22.30
N GLN A 68 6.48 -9.70 21.49
CA GLN A 68 7.03 -10.96 22.01
C GLN A 68 8.40 -10.80 22.67
N GLU A 69 9.30 -9.97 22.11
CA GLU A 69 10.60 -9.68 22.73
C GLU A 69 10.44 -9.00 24.09
N GLN A 70 9.55 -8.01 24.16
CA GLN A 70 9.19 -7.30 25.40
C GLN A 70 8.62 -8.28 26.44
N TYR A 71 7.72 -9.16 26.04
CA TYR A 71 7.13 -10.17 26.92
C TYR A 71 8.17 -11.17 27.45
N LYS A 72 9.13 -11.60 26.62
CA LYS A 72 10.24 -12.46 27.06
C LYS A 72 11.16 -11.77 28.07
N MET A 73 11.49 -10.49 27.83
CA MET A 73 12.26 -9.70 28.78
C MET A 73 11.53 -9.55 30.11
N MET A 74 10.22 -9.35 30.08
CA MET A 74 9.37 -9.30 31.28
C MET A 74 9.39 -10.62 32.06
N LEU A 75 9.30 -11.77 31.39
CA LEU A 75 9.35 -13.09 32.03
C LEU A 75 10.70 -13.36 32.72
N LEU A 76 11.81 -12.85 32.19
CA LEU A 76 13.13 -12.99 32.80
C LEU A 76 13.27 -12.25 34.16
N TRP A 77 12.42 -11.27 34.43
CA TRP A 77 12.47 -10.46 35.65
C TRP A 77 11.61 -11.03 36.77
N LEU A 78 10.80 -12.05 36.50
CA LEU A 78 9.94 -12.70 37.46
C LEU A 78 10.65 -13.91 38.07
N THR A 79 10.70 -13.95 39.40
CA THR A 79 11.27 -15.09 40.15
C THR A 79 10.31 -16.27 40.11
N ASP A 80 10.77 -17.45 39.66
CA ASP A 80 9.94 -18.64 39.34
C ASP A 80 9.22 -19.24 40.58
N LYS A 81 9.74 -19.00 41.79
CA LYS A 81 9.08 -19.27 43.07
C LYS A 81 9.47 -18.22 44.12
N PRO A 82 8.53 -17.40 44.61
CA PRO A 82 8.79 -16.54 45.76
C PRO A 82 8.83 -17.39 47.03
N ASP A 83 9.92 -17.32 47.80
CA ASP A 83 10.10 -18.11 49.02
C ASP A 83 9.49 -17.42 50.25
N ASN A 84 9.09 -16.15 50.14
CA ASN A 84 8.47 -15.38 51.22
C ASN A 84 7.41 -14.37 50.71
N ASP A 85 6.61 -13.83 51.64
CA ASP A 85 5.54 -12.87 51.32
C ASP A 85 6.07 -11.53 50.74
N GLU A 86 7.28 -11.09 51.14
CA GLU A 86 7.94 -9.90 50.58
C GLU A 86 8.32 -10.09 49.10
N GLU A 87 8.78 -11.27 48.72
CA GLU A 87 9.09 -11.63 47.34
C GLU A 87 7.83 -11.77 46.49
N LYS A 88 6.72 -12.18 47.11
CA LYS A 88 5.42 -12.22 46.45
C LYS A 88 4.91 -10.81 46.14
N GLU A 89 4.95 -9.88 47.10
CA GLU A 89 4.61 -8.48 46.88
C GLU A 89 5.56 -7.81 45.87
N ARG A 90 6.86 -8.13 45.93
CA ARG A 90 7.85 -7.65 44.94
C ARG A 90 7.52 -8.16 43.54
N ASN A 91 7.19 -9.44 43.37
CA ASN A 91 6.79 -9.99 42.08
C ASN A 91 5.49 -9.37 41.55
N GLU A 92 4.49 -9.12 42.41
CA GLU A 92 3.25 -8.43 42.02
C GLU A 92 3.50 -6.97 41.59
N TYR A 93 4.36 -6.26 42.30
CA TYR A 93 4.79 -4.92 41.93
C TYR A 93 5.54 -4.92 40.60
N LEU A 94 6.48 -5.85 40.42
CA LEU A 94 7.22 -6.02 39.16
C LEU A 94 6.30 -6.38 38.00
N MET A 95 5.27 -7.21 38.22
CA MET A 95 4.24 -7.50 37.21
C MET A 95 3.46 -6.24 36.81
N LYS A 96 3.02 -5.42 37.77
CA LYS A 96 2.30 -4.17 37.46
C LYS A 96 3.17 -3.15 36.73
N VAL A 97 4.42 -2.98 37.16
CA VAL A 97 5.38 -2.09 36.50
C VAL A 97 5.70 -2.56 35.09
N SER A 98 5.84 -3.87 34.90
CA SER A 98 6.09 -4.44 33.57
C SER A 98 4.87 -4.38 32.66
N GLU A 99 3.65 -4.52 33.17
CA GLU A 99 2.41 -4.28 32.42
C GLU A 99 2.33 -2.81 31.94
N LEU A 100 2.67 -1.85 32.82
CA LEU A 100 2.75 -0.42 32.46
C LEU A 100 3.83 -0.16 31.40
N ASN A 101 5.02 -0.73 31.56
CA ASN A 101 6.12 -0.60 30.59
C ASN A 101 5.77 -1.26 29.25
N TYR A 102 5.08 -2.41 29.26
CA TYR A 102 4.60 -3.06 28.04
C TYR A 102 3.59 -2.17 27.30
N ASN A 103 2.64 -1.57 28.01
CA ASN A 103 1.66 -0.66 27.43
C ASN A 103 2.31 0.61 26.88
N GLN A 104 3.31 1.17 27.56
CA GLN A 104 4.05 2.34 27.10
C GLN A 104 4.91 2.02 25.86
N ALA A 105 5.61 0.89 25.86
CA ALA A 105 6.42 0.45 24.73
C ALA A 105 5.56 0.12 23.50
N GLN A 106 4.41 -0.52 23.69
CA GLN A 106 3.40 -0.70 22.63
C GLN A 106 3.02 0.64 22.01
N PHE A 107 2.77 1.66 22.83
CA PHE A 107 2.40 3.00 22.37
C PHE A 107 3.53 3.67 21.58
N GLU A 108 4.77 3.60 22.04
CA GLU A 108 5.93 4.16 21.35
C GLU A 108 6.18 3.45 20.01
N ILE A 109 6.14 2.11 20.00
CA ILE A 109 6.30 1.29 18.79
C ILE A 109 5.18 1.59 17.78
N ASP A 110 3.93 1.68 18.25
CA ASP A 110 2.82 2.11 17.42
C ASP A 110 3.09 3.48 16.84
N THR A 111 3.54 4.45 17.63
CA THR A 111 3.76 5.82 17.15
C THR A 111 4.85 5.87 16.07
N TYR A 112 5.99 5.21 16.26
CA TYR A 112 7.10 5.25 15.30
C TYR A 112 6.86 4.40 14.04
N ALA A 113 6.36 3.16 14.19
CA ALA A 113 6.08 2.29 13.06
C ALA A 113 4.83 2.72 12.28
N SER A 114 3.84 3.29 12.95
CA SER A 114 2.62 3.83 12.31
C SER A 114 2.92 5.13 11.58
N SER A 115 3.77 6.01 12.12
CA SER A 115 4.15 7.28 11.47
C SER A 115 4.75 7.06 10.07
N LEU A 116 5.88 6.35 9.96
CA LEU A 116 6.56 6.24 8.67
C LEU A 116 5.75 5.40 7.68
N THR A 117 5.24 4.26 8.13
CA THR A 117 4.62 3.28 7.23
C THR A 117 3.24 3.70 6.79
N ASN A 118 2.44 4.36 7.65
CA ASN A 118 1.17 4.92 7.18
C ASN A 118 1.40 6.07 6.20
N VAL A 119 2.42 6.91 6.42
CA VAL A 119 2.76 7.98 5.48
C VAL A 119 3.16 7.39 4.12
N LEU A 120 4.02 6.37 4.10
CA LEU A 120 4.40 5.71 2.84
C LEU A 120 3.23 5.01 2.16
N ILE A 121 2.39 4.30 2.91
CA ILE A 121 1.17 3.66 2.38
C ILE A 121 0.25 4.71 1.76
N ASN A 122 0.03 5.84 2.44
CA ASN A 122 -0.80 6.94 1.95
C ASN A 122 -0.23 7.54 0.67
N ILE A 123 1.08 7.78 0.62
CA ILE A 123 1.76 8.29 -0.58
C ILE A 123 1.57 7.33 -1.75
N VAL A 124 1.84 6.03 -1.54
CA VAL A 124 1.71 4.98 -2.55
C VAL A 124 0.26 4.92 -3.07
N THR A 125 -0.72 4.86 -2.18
CA THR A 125 -2.14 4.76 -2.56
C THR A 125 -2.64 6.00 -3.29
N ILE A 126 -2.31 7.21 -2.81
CA ILE A 126 -2.73 8.45 -3.46
C ILE A 126 -2.08 8.56 -4.85
N LEU A 127 -0.75 8.47 -4.94
CA LEU A 127 -0.05 8.62 -6.20
C LEU A 127 -0.41 7.52 -7.20
N GLY A 128 -0.46 6.27 -6.75
CA GLY A 128 -0.80 5.13 -7.59
C GLY A 128 -2.24 5.19 -8.12
N SER A 129 -3.20 5.60 -7.29
CA SER A 129 -4.58 5.81 -7.72
C SER A 129 -4.72 6.99 -8.68
N CYS A 130 -3.99 8.09 -8.46
CA CYS A 130 -3.97 9.23 -9.39
C CYS A 130 -3.40 8.84 -10.76
N ILE A 131 -2.25 8.15 -10.80
CA ILE A 131 -1.60 7.76 -12.06
C ILE A 131 -2.44 6.70 -12.80
N GLY A 132 -2.85 5.64 -12.10
CA GLY A 132 -3.66 4.56 -12.68
C GLY A 132 -5.04 5.06 -13.14
N GLY A 133 -5.71 5.87 -12.31
CA GLY A 133 -7.00 6.47 -12.64
C GLY A 133 -6.94 7.47 -13.78
N ALA A 134 -5.88 8.29 -13.87
CA ALA A 134 -5.66 9.20 -14.99
C ALA A 134 -5.49 8.42 -16.32
N LEU A 135 -4.74 7.33 -16.34
CA LEU A 135 -4.57 6.51 -17.54
C LEU A 135 -5.87 5.83 -17.98
N LEU A 136 -6.68 5.36 -17.02
CA LEU A 136 -7.98 4.78 -17.30
C LEU A 136 -8.96 5.81 -17.87
N SER A 137 -9.04 7.00 -17.27
CA SER A 137 -9.92 8.08 -17.74
C SER A 137 -9.53 8.57 -19.13
N LEU A 138 -8.24 8.77 -19.41
CA LEU A 138 -7.73 9.10 -20.74
C LEU A 138 -8.14 8.06 -21.79
N ALA A 139 -8.03 6.78 -21.47
CA ALA A 139 -8.41 5.72 -22.40
C ALA A 139 -9.92 5.68 -22.69
N VAL A 140 -10.74 6.02 -21.70
CA VAL A 140 -12.20 6.14 -21.86
C VAL A 140 -12.55 7.31 -22.77
N VAL A 141 -11.95 8.49 -22.53
CA VAL A 141 -12.17 9.69 -23.35
C VAL A 141 -11.78 9.43 -24.81
N GLU A 142 -10.60 8.87 -25.08
CA GLU A 142 -10.17 8.54 -26.45
C GLU A 142 -11.12 7.56 -27.16
N ARG A 143 -11.71 6.61 -26.41
CA ARG A 143 -12.67 5.66 -26.97
C ARG A 143 -13.99 6.34 -27.34
N PHE A 144 -14.46 7.28 -26.51
CA PHE A 144 -15.67 8.04 -26.80
C PHE A 144 -15.49 8.95 -28.01
N ASP A 145 -14.35 9.65 -28.08
CA ASP A 145 -14.05 10.58 -29.17
C ASP A 145 -13.94 9.84 -30.51
N TYR A 146 -13.23 8.70 -30.54
CA TYR A 146 -13.16 7.84 -31.72
C TYR A 146 -14.54 7.34 -32.18
N ARG A 147 -15.41 6.96 -31.23
CA ARG A 147 -16.77 6.50 -31.54
C ARG A 147 -17.64 7.64 -32.08
N TYR A 148 -17.50 8.84 -31.54
CA TYR A 148 -18.21 10.03 -32.01
C TYR A 148 -17.83 10.37 -33.45
N VAL A 149 -16.53 10.37 -33.78
CA VAL A 149 -16.05 10.58 -35.15
C VAL A 149 -16.57 9.52 -36.12
N GLN A 150 -16.60 8.24 -35.72
CA GLN A 150 -17.16 7.19 -36.57
C GLN A 150 -18.67 7.35 -36.81
N LEU A 151 -19.43 7.69 -35.77
CA LEU A 151 -20.87 7.97 -35.90
C LEU A 151 -21.13 9.17 -36.80
N SER A 152 -20.37 10.26 -36.64
CA SER A 152 -20.47 11.45 -37.49
C SER A 152 -20.18 11.13 -38.96
N LYS A 153 -19.13 10.34 -39.24
CA LYS A 153 -18.83 9.87 -40.61
C LYS A 153 -19.93 8.99 -41.19
N LYS A 154 -20.50 8.10 -40.38
CA LYS A 154 -21.61 7.23 -40.78
C LYS A 154 -22.88 8.06 -41.08
N ASP A 155 -23.21 9.03 -40.25
CA ASP A 155 -24.33 9.94 -40.46
C ASP A 155 -24.14 10.81 -41.71
N ALA A 156 -22.92 11.29 -41.95
CA ALA A 156 -22.59 12.03 -43.16
C ALA A 156 -22.74 11.15 -44.42
N TYR A 157 -22.30 9.88 -44.35
CA TYR A 157 -22.47 8.92 -45.44
C TYR A 157 -23.94 8.59 -45.70
N ASP A 158 -24.72 8.31 -44.65
CA ASP A 158 -26.15 8.02 -44.78
C ASP A 158 -26.92 9.23 -45.33
N LYS A 159 -26.57 10.47 -44.92
CA LYS A 159 -27.16 11.69 -45.52
C LYS A 159 -26.80 11.87 -46.99
N ALA A 160 -25.59 11.50 -47.39
CA ALA A 160 -25.10 11.70 -48.76
C ALA A 160 -25.58 10.62 -49.74
N PHE A 161 -25.82 9.39 -49.27
CA PHE A 161 -26.04 8.23 -50.16
C PHE A 161 -27.33 7.43 -49.91
N LYS A 162 -28.02 7.60 -48.77
CA LYS A 162 -29.33 6.94 -48.54
C LYS A 162 -30.54 7.81 -48.88
N ARG A 163 -30.36 9.10 -49.20
CA ARG A 163 -31.47 9.96 -49.62
C ARG A 163 -31.89 9.77 -51.08
N ASP A 164 -31.05 9.12 -51.88
CA ASP A 164 -31.24 8.95 -53.33
C ASP A 164 -31.67 7.51 -53.74
N SER A 165 -32.11 6.67 -52.80
CA SER A 165 -32.70 5.34 -53.05
C SER A 165 -34.15 5.28 -52.57
#